data_AF-A0A1H8DVW6-F1
#
_entry.id   AF-A0A1H8DVW6-F1
#
_cell.length_a   1.000
_cell.length_b   1.000
_cell.length_c   1.000
_cell.angle_alpha   90.00
_cell.angle_beta   90.00
_cell.angle_gamma   90.00
#
_symmetry.space_group_name_H-M   'P 1'
#
loop_
_entity.id
_entity.type
_entity.pdbx_description
1 polymer ?
#
loop_
_entity_poly.entity_id
_entity_poly.type
_entity_poly.pdbx_seq_one_letter_code
_entity_poly.pdbx_strand_id
1 'polypeptide(L)'
;MTSRNEDQGRAGQEPGAGAGGSTGYALLNDLRGAFRRFYVWRDAQGGWRARPLPKPTIDEIAFGVLPELAAETPLELAFVCTWQRSRRNVHRYLQKYALERPCRGS
;
A
#
# COMPACT_ATOMS: atom_id res chain seq x y z
N MET A 1 -14.49 28.72 -61.63
CA MET A 1 -14.57 27.25 -61.71
C MET A 1 -13.16 26.73 -61.42
N THR A 2 -12.84 26.56 -60.13
CA THR A 2 -12.47 25.27 -59.47
C THR A 2 -11.22 24.64 -60.08
N SER A 3 -10.09 24.54 -59.37
CA SER A 3 -9.98 23.67 -58.19
C SER A 3 -8.95 24.13 -57.16
N ARG A 4 -9.32 23.86 -55.89
CA ARG A 4 -8.52 23.86 -54.66
C ARG A 4 -7.35 22.87 -54.79
N ASN A 5 -6.21 23.22 -54.21
CA ASN A 5 -5.31 22.26 -53.57
C ASN A 5 -5.04 22.75 -52.15
N GLU A 6 -5.56 21.97 -51.21
CA GLU A 6 -5.25 22.02 -49.78
C GLU A 6 -3.91 21.30 -49.58
N ASP A 7 -2.92 21.98 -48.99
CA ASP A 7 -1.74 21.30 -48.44
C ASP A 7 -1.41 21.83 -47.04
N GLN A 8 -1.94 21.08 -46.08
CA GLN A 8 -1.36 20.69 -44.80
C GLN A 8 -0.35 21.62 -44.10
N GLY A 9 -0.85 22.30 -43.07
CA GLY A 9 -0.51 21.94 -41.68
C GLY A 9 0.96 22.04 -41.25
N ARG A 10 1.37 23.22 -40.78
CA ARG A 10 2.45 23.34 -39.79
C ARG A 10 1.96 24.14 -38.59
N ALA A 11 1.23 23.47 -37.71
CA ALA A 11 0.89 23.99 -36.41
C ALA A 11 2.18 24.08 -35.57
N GLY A 12 2.63 25.29 -35.28
CA GLY A 12 3.59 25.56 -34.22
C GLY A 12 2.98 25.12 -32.89
N GLN A 13 3.61 24.17 -32.24
CA GLN A 13 3.23 23.69 -30.92
C GLN A 13 4.17 24.31 -29.89
N GLU A 14 3.72 25.36 -29.22
CA GLU A 14 4.07 25.64 -27.83
C GLU A 14 2.87 25.23 -26.95
N PRO A 15 2.97 25.19 -25.61
CA PRO A 15 3.98 24.62 -24.73
C PRO A 15 3.34 23.53 -23.84
N GLY A 16 3.96 22.35 -23.73
CA GLY A 16 3.41 21.23 -22.96
C GLY A 16 3.85 21.25 -21.49
N ALA A 17 3.08 21.90 -20.64
CA ALA A 17 3.13 21.74 -19.18
C ALA A 17 2.87 20.29 -18.75
N GLY A 18 3.55 19.83 -17.69
CA GLY A 18 3.10 18.65 -16.92
C GLY A 18 4.17 17.62 -16.52
N ALA A 19 5.28 18.03 -15.90
CA ALA A 19 6.11 17.10 -15.13
C ALA A 19 5.37 16.71 -13.83
N GLY A 20 4.52 15.69 -13.89
CA GLY A 20 3.76 15.23 -12.70
C GLY A 20 3.18 13.82 -12.75
N GLY A 21 3.46 13.02 -13.78
CA GLY A 21 2.73 11.74 -14.01
C GLY A 21 3.50 10.44 -13.78
N SER A 22 4.83 10.45 -13.69
CA SER A 22 5.63 9.21 -13.79
C SER A 22 6.13 8.67 -12.44
N THR A 23 6.33 9.53 -11.44
CA THR A 23 6.99 9.15 -10.18
C THR A 23 6.10 8.37 -9.22
N GLY A 24 4.78 8.63 -9.21
CA GLY A 24 3.86 8.02 -8.24
C GLY A 24 3.61 6.53 -8.45
N TYR A 25 3.55 6.07 -9.70
CA TYR A 25 3.33 4.66 -10.02
C TYR A 25 4.59 3.80 -9.84
N ALA A 26 5.77 4.36 -10.11
CA ALA A 26 7.04 3.69 -9.84
C ALA A 26 7.23 3.42 -8.34
N LEU A 27 6.99 4.44 -7.50
CA LEU A 27 7.00 4.30 -6.04
C LEU A 27 6.04 3.21 -5.54
N LEU A 28 4.81 3.15 -6.06
CA LEU A 28 3.86 2.09 -5.67
C LEU A 28 4.35 0.69 -6.07
N ASN A 29 5.06 0.56 -7.20
CA ASN A 29 5.65 -0.71 -7.63
C ASN A 29 6.76 -1.16 -6.67
N ASP A 30 7.58 -0.22 -6.21
CA ASP A 30 8.66 -0.48 -5.23
C ASP A 30 8.09 -0.84 -3.83
N LEU A 31 6.91 -0.31 -3.49
CA LEU A 31 6.24 -0.58 -2.22
C LEU A 31 5.40 -1.87 -2.20
N ARG A 32 5.34 -2.64 -3.30
CA ARG A 32 4.55 -3.90 -3.36
C ARG A 32 4.90 -4.88 -2.25
N GLY A 33 6.18 -4.96 -1.86
CA GLY A 33 6.63 -5.81 -0.77
C GLY A 33 6.01 -5.40 0.58
N ALA A 34 5.86 -4.11 0.84
CA ALA A 34 5.23 -3.59 2.06
C ALA A 34 3.73 -3.87 2.09
N PHE A 35 3.04 -3.80 0.95
CA PHE A 35 1.60 -4.07 0.84
C PHE A 35 1.23 -5.54 0.65
N ARG A 36 2.20 -6.45 0.54
CA ARG A 36 1.91 -7.89 0.43
C ARG A 36 1.00 -8.35 1.57
N ARG A 37 -0.11 -9.02 1.23
CA ARG A 37 -1.13 -9.45 2.21
C ARG A 37 -1.87 -8.28 2.90
N PHE A 38 -1.98 -7.16 2.21
CA PHE A 38 -2.90 -6.09 2.58
C PHE A 38 -3.80 -5.78 1.39
N TYR A 39 -5.08 -5.53 1.66
CA TYR A 39 -5.95 -4.85 0.72
C TYR A 39 -5.75 -3.34 0.92
N VAL A 40 -5.29 -2.64 -0.11
CA VAL A 40 -4.94 -1.21 -0.05
C VAL A 40 -5.89 -0.42 -0.96
N TRP A 41 -6.40 0.70 -0.46
CA TRP A 41 -7.27 1.58 -1.23
C TRP A 41 -7.09 3.04 -0.79
N ARG A 42 -7.62 3.96 -1.59
CA ARG A 42 -7.71 5.38 -1.26
C ARG A 42 -9.14 5.70 -0.84
N ASP A 43 -9.33 6.36 0.30
CA ASP A 43 -10.66 6.75 0.79
C ASP A 43 -11.18 8.01 0.08
N ALA A 44 -12.43 8.38 0.36
CA ALA A 44 -13.10 9.52 -0.26
C ALA A 44 -12.46 10.87 0.13
N GLN A 45 -11.71 10.90 1.23
CA GLN A 45 -10.97 12.06 1.71
C GLN A 45 -9.56 12.13 1.11
N GLY A 46 -9.19 11.17 0.26
CA GLY A 46 -7.89 11.10 -0.40
C GLY A 46 -6.79 10.46 0.46
N GLY A 47 -7.11 9.96 1.65
CA GLY A 47 -6.22 9.22 2.53
C GLY A 47 -6.01 7.78 2.07
N TRP A 48 -4.86 7.20 2.41
CA TRP A 48 -4.52 5.83 2.10
C TRP A 48 -4.93 4.90 3.24
N ARG A 49 -5.58 3.79 2.89
CA ARG A 49 -6.06 2.78 3.83
C ARG A 49 -5.54 1.40 3.49
N ALA A 50 -5.31 0.59 4.51
CA ALA A 50 -4.97 -0.82 4.34
C ALA A 50 -5.67 -1.73 5.35
N ARG A 51 -6.10 -2.91 4.89
CA ARG A 51 -6.65 -3.99 5.73
C ARG A 51 -5.77 -5.23 5.62
N PRO A 52 -5.28 -5.79 6.73
CA PRO A 52 -4.50 -7.03 6.70
C PRO A 52 -5.32 -8.22 6.18
N LEU A 53 -4.66 -9.09 5.40
CA LEU A 53 -5.22 -10.33 4.87
C LEU A 53 -4.34 -11.54 5.30
N PRO A 54 -4.91 -12.59 5.92
CA PRO A 54 -6.29 -12.70 6.37
C PRO A 54 -6.57 -11.71 7.50
N LYS A 55 -7.86 -11.46 7.76
CA LYS A 55 -8.30 -10.59 8.86
C LYS A 55 -7.61 -10.99 10.17
N PRO A 56 -7.19 -10.01 11.01
CA PRO A 56 -6.63 -10.33 12.31
C PRO A 56 -7.63 -11.08 13.19
N THR A 57 -7.12 -12.03 13.98
CA THR A 57 -7.91 -12.72 15.02
C THR A 57 -8.10 -11.83 16.25
N ILE A 58 -9.01 -12.20 17.15
CA ILE A 58 -9.25 -11.47 18.40
C ILE A 58 -7.95 -11.37 19.22
N ASP A 59 -7.18 -12.45 19.32
CA ASP A 59 -5.91 -12.47 20.05
C ASP A 59 -4.86 -11.56 19.40
N GLU A 60 -4.76 -11.58 18.06
CA GLU A 60 -3.88 -10.68 17.33
C GLU A 60 -4.28 -9.21 17.58
N ILE A 61 -5.58 -8.90 17.63
CA ILE A 61 -6.09 -7.55 17.93
C ILE A 61 -5.79 -7.16 19.38
N ALA A 62 -5.98 -8.06 20.34
CA ALA A 62 -5.63 -7.84 21.75
C ALA A 62 -4.13 -7.59 21.92
N PHE A 63 -3.29 -8.22 21.10
CA PHE A 63 -1.85 -7.97 21.03
C PHE A 63 -1.48 -6.64 20.33
N GLY A 64 -2.47 -5.93 19.76
CA GLY A 64 -2.32 -4.64 19.08
C GLY A 64 -2.06 -4.72 17.57
N VAL A 65 -2.42 -5.84 16.93
CA VAL A 65 -2.54 -5.90 15.47
C VAL A 65 -3.81 -5.18 15.04
N LEU A 66 -3.67 -4.06 14.35
CA LEU A 66 -4.78 -3.22 13.96
C LEU A 66 -5.53 -3.83 12.77
N PRO A 67 -6.88 -3.87 12.81
CA PRO A 67 -7.71 -4.40 11.72
C PRO A 67 -7.73 -3.49 10.49
N GLU A 68 -7.47 -2.20 10.67
CA GLU A 68 -7.38 -1.22 9.61
C GLU A 68 -6.26 -0.23 9.90
N LEU A 69 -5.57 0.18 8.84
CA LEU A 69 -4.45 1.11 8.85
C LEU A 69 -4.79 2.30 7.98
N ALA A 70 -4.27 3.46 8.35
CA ALA A 70 -4.50 4.72 7.65
C ALA A 70 -3.22 5.55 7.62
N ALA A 71 -2.98 6.26 6.52
CA ALA A 71 -1.93 7.24 6.39
C ALA A 71 -2.28 8.28 5.31
N GLU A 72 -1.59 9.41 5.32
CA GLU A 72 -1.80 10.47 4.33
C GLU A 72 -1.08 10.17 3.01
N THR A 73 0.06 9.48 3.10
CA THR A 73 0.88 9.10 1.94
C THR A 73 1.00 7.58 1.77
N PRO A 74 1.27 7.09 0.55
CA PRO A 74 1.49 5.65 0.33
C PRO A 74 2.77 5.15 1.01
N LEU A 75 3.80 6.00 1.15
CA LEU A 75 5.05 5.64 1.81
C LEU A 75 4.86 5.42 3.31
N GLU A 76 4.13 6.32 3.98
CA GLU A 76 3.75 6.14 5.38
C GLU A 76 2.89 4.89 5.56
N LEU A 77 1.92 4.67 4.66
CA LEU A 77 1.10 3.46 4.73
C LEU A 77 1.96 2.20 4.60
N ALA A 78 2.96 2.20 3.72
CA ALA A 78 3.89 1.09 3.55
C ALA A 78 4.72 0.83 4.81
N PHE A 79 5.20 1.88 5.48
CA PHE A 79 5.89 1.77 6.76
C PHE A 79 4.98 1.13 7.82
N VAL A 80 3.75 1.63 7.97
CA VAL A 80 2.78 1.13 8.93
C VAL A 80 2.37 -0.32 8.63
N CYS A 81 2.16 -0.68 7.36
CA CYS A 81 1.90 -2.07 6.94
C CYS A 81 3.06 -3.01 7.31
N THR A 82 4.30 -2.57 7.06
CA THR A 82 5.51 -3.34 7.38
C THR A 82 5.64 -3.55 8.88
N TRP A 83 5.44 -2.50 9.67
CA TRP A 83 5.41 -2.58 11.12
C TRP A 83 4.35 -3.56 11.63
N GLN A 84 3.13 -3.47 11.09
CA GLN A 84 2.05 -4.39 11.48
C GLN A 84 2.35 -5.85 11.15
N ARG A 85 2.96 -6.11 10.00
CA ARG A 85 3.40 -7.46 9.63
C ARG A 85 4.40 -8.00 10.64
N SER A 86 5.39 -7.20 11.02
CA SER A 86 6.39 -7.59 12.02
C SER A 86 5.74 -7.89 13.37
N ARG A 87 4.83 -7.03 13.84
CA ARG A 87 4.09 -7.24 15.10
C ARG A 87 3.29 -8.54 15.08
N ARG A 88 2.58 -8.82 13.98
CA ARG A 88 1.84 -10.07 13.80
C ARG A 88 2.75 -11.30 13.78
N ASN A 89 3.92 -11.22 13.16
CA ASN A 89 4.90 -12.30 13.15
C ASN A 89 5.44 -12.58 14.56
N VAL A 90 5.73 -11.53 15.33
CA VAL A 90 6.17 -11.66 16.73
C VAL A 90 5.08 -12.32 17.57
N HIS A 91 3.82 -11.90 17.45
CA HIS A 91 2.72 -12.54 18.17
C HIS A 91 2.64 -14.05 17.91
N ARG A 92 2.68 -14.44 16.63
CA ARG A 92 2.63 -15.86 16.22
C ARG A 92 3.84 -16.65 16.71
N TYR A 93 5.01 -16.03 16.69
CA TYR A 93 6.23 -16.61 17.27
C TYR A 93 6.02 -16.87 18.76
N LEU A 94 5.60 -15.86 19.52
CA LEU A 94 5.34 -16.01 20.96
C LEU A 94 4.31 -17.10 21.26
N GLN A 95 3.21 -17.17 20.50
CA GLN A 95 2.22 -18.24 20.66
C GLN A 95 2.81 -19.62 20.42
N LYS A 96 3.62 -19.80 19.36
CA LYS A 96 4.28 -21.07 19.06
C LYS A 96 5.17 -21.53 20.22
N TYR A 97 6.01 -20.64 20.75
CA TYR A 97 6.99 -20.99 21.79
C TYR A 97 6.42 -20.97 23.22
N ALA A 98 5.31 -20.29 23.46
CA ALA A 98 4.57 -20.40 24.71
C ALA A 98 3.93 -21.80 24.87
N LEU A 99 3.43 -22.37 23.77
CA LEU A 99 2.87 -23.73 23.73
C LEU A 99 3.96 -24.82 23.81
N GLU A 100 5.19 -24.53 23.38
CA GLU A 100 6.34 -25.44 23.48
C GLU A 100 7.00 -25.47 24.88
N ARG A 101 6.43 -24.78 25.88
CA ARG A 101 6.77 -24.98 27.29
C ARG A 101 5.75 -25.92 27.94
N PRO A 102 5.83 -27.25 27.75
CA PRO A 102 5.15 -28.14 28.68
C PRO A 102 5.72 -27.86 30.06
N CYS A 103 4.85 -27.73 31.06
CA CYS A 103 5.22 -27.62 32.46
C CYS A 103 6.30 -28.65 32.79
N ARG A 104 7.57 -28.24 32.85
CA ARG A 104 8.62 -29.05 33.45
C ARG A 104 8.42 -28.92 34.95
N GLY A 105 7.77 -29.94 35.51
CA GLY A 105 7.94 -30.40 36.89
C GLY A 105 7.64 -29.40 37.99
N SER A 106 6.55 -29.64 38.70
CA SER A 106 6.49 -29.44 40.15
C SER A 106 5.97 -30.72 40.77
#